data_AF-A0A6A0I326-F1
#
_entry.id   AF-A0A6A0I326-F1
#
_cell.length_a   1.000
_cell.length_b   1.000
_cell.length_c   1.000
_cell.angle_alpha   90.00
_cell.angle_beta   90.00
_cell.angle_gamma   90.00
#
_symmetry.space_group_name_H-M   'P 1'
#
loop_
_entity.id
_entity.type
_entity.pdbx_description
1 polymer ?
#
loop_
_entity_poly.entity_id
_entity_poly.type
_entity_poly.pdbx_seq_one_letter_code
_entity_poly.pdbx_strand_id
1 'polypeptide(L)'
;MNGSNQENLLLLTDATSKGGPPATDTFYSERALLRAGLFDSVKLGVAIGLAWALMFLLVSLIVLFSGQSAVLELFELIYPGMDLQNSFTVVSLGIVFSFVYGFVFGLITGVIYNSFVRRSVLESESFETFV
;
A
#
# COMPACT_ATOMS: atom_id res chain seq x y z
N MET A 1 -58.60 -2.50 -19.80
CA MET A 1 -57.39 -2.71 -18.99
C MET A 1 -56.21 -2.91 -19.93
N ASN A 2 -55.44 -1.87 -20.29
CA ASN A 2 -54.14 -2.07 -20.95
C ASN A 2 -53.23 -0.81 -20.94
N GLY A 3 -53.27 -0.01 -19.86
CA GLY A 3 -52.45 1.21 -19.74
C GLY A 3 -51.12 1.02 -18.99
N SER A 4 -51.03 0.05 -18.08
CA SER A 4 -49.87 -0.12 -17.18
C SER A 4 -48.64 -0.73 -17.83
N ASN A 5 -48.80 -1.46 -18.95
CA ASN A 5 -47.70 -2.16 -19.60
C ASN A 5 -46.88 -1.24 -20.51
N GLN A 6 -47.46 -0.15 -21.02
CA GLN A 6 -46.75 0.80 -21.87
C GLN A 6 -45.88 1.77 -21.07
N GLU A 7 -46.30 2.17 -19.86
CA GLU A 7 -45.50 3.02 -18.98
C GLU A 7 -44.22 2.30 -18.51
N ASN A 8 -44.30 1.01 -18.19
CA ASN A 8 -43.13 0.20 -17.85
C ASN A 8 -42.18 0.00 -19.04
N LEU A 9 -42.71 -0.13 -20.26
CA LEU A 9 -41.90 -0.24 -21.49
C LEU A 9 -41.22 1.10 -21.86
N LEU A 10 -41.87 2.23 -21.58
CA LEU A 10 -41.29 3.57 -21.74
C LEU A 10 -40.16 3.82 -20.73
N LEU A 11 -40.34 3.41 -19.47
CA LEU A 11 -39.29 3.47 -18.44
C LEU A 11 -38.07 2.58 -18.75
N LEU A 12 -38.28 1.41 -19.37
CA LEU A 12 -37.20 0.52 -19.82
C LEU A 12 -36.49 1.00 -21.09
N THR A 13 -37.20 1.72 -21.97
CA THR A 13 -36.65 2.29 -23.20
C THR A 13 -35.79 3.52 -22.90
N ASP A 14 -36.17 4.34 -21.92
CA ASP A 14 -35.38 5.52 -21.54
C ASP A 14 -34.10 5.15 -20.79
N ALA A 15 -34.11 4.04 -20.03
CA ALA A 15 -32.91 3.48 -19.39
C ALA A 15 -31.91 2.86 -20.39
N THR A 16 -32.35 2.53 -21.61
CA THR A 16 -31.50 1.98 -22.68
C THR A 16 -31.17 2.99 -23.79
N SER A 17 -31.83 4.15 -23.80
CA SER A 17 -31.62 5.22 -24.80
C SER A 17 -30.35 6.05 -24.57
N LYS A 18 -29.79 6.03 -23.36
CA LYS A 18 -28.45 6.57 -23.10
C LYS A 18 -27.53 5.37 -23.10
N GLY A 19 -26.84 5.12 -24.21
CA GLY A 19 -26.03 3.93 -24.49
C GLY A 19 -24.79 3.74 -23.59
N GLY A 20 -24.96 3.90 -22.28
CA GLY A 20 -24.01 3.46 -21.27
C GLY A 20 -24.25 1.98 -20.94
N PRO A 21 -23.19 1.25 -20.56
CA PRO A 21 -23.34 -0.11 -20.05
C PRO A 21 -24.32 -0.11 -18.86
N PRO A 22 -25.12 -1.19 -18.70
CA PRO A 22 -26.08 -1.28 -17.60
C PRO A 22 -25.35 -1.07 -16.27
N ALA A 23 -25.96 -0.34 -15.33
CA ALA A 23 -25.32 0.10 -14.07
C ALA A 23 -24.65 -1.03 -13.27
N THR A 24 -25.04 -2.29 -13.49
CA THR A 24 -24.38 -3.45 -12.90
C THR A 24 -22.96 -3.67 -13.43
N ASP A 25 -22.71 -3.44 -14.71
CA ASP A 25 -21.45 -3.76 -15.38
C ASP A 25 -20.32 -2.81 -14.94
N THR A 26 -20.64 -1.55 -14.67
CA THR A 26 -19.70 -0.55 -14.12
C THR A 26 -19.28 -0.92 -12.68
N PHE A 27 -20.23 -1.31 -11.83
CA PHE A 27 -19.91 -1.77 -10.47
C PHE A 27 -18.97 -2.99 -10.45
N TYR A 28 -19.09 -3.89 -11.44
CA TYR A 28 -18.20 -5.05 -11.54
C TYR A 28 -16.81 -4.68 -12.07
N SER A 29 -16.72 -3.78 -13.06
CA SER A 29 -15.43 -3.33 -13.60
C SER A 29 -14.64 -2.48 -12.59
N GLU A 30 -15.29 -1.58 -11.85
CA GLU A 30 -14.68 -0.81 -10.75
C GLU A 30 -14.06 -1.71 -9.69
N ARG A 31 -14.81 -2.72 -9.23
CA ARG A 31 -14.32 -3.66 -8.21
C ARG A 31 -13.15 -4.48 -8.74
N ALA A 32 -13.15 -4.82 -10.02
CA ALA A 32 -12.05 -5.54 -10.65
C ALA A 32 -10.79 -4.67 -10.74
N LEU A 33 -10.92 -3.40 -11.16
CA LEU A 33 -9.83 -2.42 -11.24
C LEU A 33 -9.24 -2.09 -9.87
N LEU A 34 -10.09 -1.85 -8.87
CA LEU A 34 -9.66 -1.61 -7.50
C LEU A 34 -8.99 -2.84 -6.90
N ARG A 35 -9.49 -4.05 -7.15
CA ARG A 35 -8.84 -5.29 -6.68
C ARG A 35 -7.49 -5.55 -7.34
N ALA A 36 -7.32 -5.15 -8.61
CA ALA A 36 -6.05 -5.29 -9.32
C ALA A 36 -5.02 -4.26 -8.86
N GLY A 37 -5.47 -3.04 -8.52
CA GLY A 37 -4.58 -1.92 -8.17
C GLY A 37 -4.33 -1.73 -6.68
N LEU A 38 -5.16 -2.25 -5.77
CA LEU A 38 -4.93 -2.07 -4.33
C LEU A 38 -3.98 -3.13 -3.79
N PHE A 39 -2.96 -2.69 -3.08
CA PHE A 39 -2.10 -3.57 -2.31
C PHE A 39 -2.62 -3.72 -0.88
N ASP A 40 -2.39 -4.90 -0.30
CA ASP A 40 -2.56 -5.12 1.13
C ASP A 40 -1.44 -4.38 1.88
N SER A 41 -1.78 -3.23 2.46
CA SER A 41 -0.82 -2.36 3.16
C SER A 41 -0.09 -3.10 4.28
N VAL A 42 -0.74 -4.07 4.94
CA VAL A 42 -0.13 -4.83 6.04
C VAL A 42 0.95 -5.75 5.48
N LYS A 43 0.68 -6.45 4.37
CA LYS A 43 1.68 -7.30 3.70
C LYS A 43 2.87 -6.49 3.20
N LEU A 44 2.61 -5.29 2.65
CA LEU A 44 3.67 -4.38 2.22
C LEU A 44 4.50 -3.90 3.42
N GLY A 45 3.85 -3.53 4.52
CA GLY A 45 4.50 -3.21 5.79
C GLY A 45 5.40 -4.33 6.27
N VAL A 46 4.90 -5.57 6.35
CA VAL A 46 5.70 -6.72 6.79
C VAL A 46 6.89 -6.97 5.86
N ALA A 47 6.70 -6.90 4.54
CA ALA A 47 7.78 -7.10 3.57
C ALA A 47 8.90 -6.05 3.72
N ILE A 48 8.55 -4.77 3.84
CA ILE A 48 9.51 -3.69 4.01
C ILE A 48 10.17 -3.76 5.39
N GLY A 49 9.42 -4.06 6.44
CA GLY A 49 9.95 -4.27 7.79
C GLY A 49 10.99 -5.39 7.82
N LEU A 50 10.71 -6.53 7.19
CA LEU A 50 11.66 -7.64 7.09
C LEU A 50 12.89 -7.27 6.27
N ALA A 51 12.72 -6.59 5.13
CA ALA A 51 13.84 -6.14 4.30
C ALA A 51 14.76 -5.17 5.08
N TRP A 52 14.17 -4.25 5.85
CA TRP A 52 14.92 -3.28 6.67
C TRP A 52 15.66 -3.96 7.82
N ALA A 53 15.00 -4.88 8.52
CA ALA A 53 15.62 -5.68 9.58
C ALA A 53 16.78 -6.55 9.06
N LEU A 54 16.64 -7.11 7.86
CA LEU A 54 17.69 -7.91 7.23
C LEU A 54 18.90 -7.05 6.83
N MET A 55 18.66 -5.85 6.27
CA MET A 55 19.73 -4.90 5.97
C MET A 55 20.48 -4.48 7.24
N PHE A 56 19.76 -4.17 8.32
CA PHE A 56 20.36 -3.87 9.61
C PHE A 56 21.25 -5.01 10.10
N LEU A 57 20.73 -6.25 10.10
CA LEU A 57 21.48 -7.44 10.51
C LEU A 57 22.78 -7.61 9.71
N LEU A 58 22.72 -7.42 8.38
CA LEU A 58 23.90 -7.52 7.52
C LEU A 58 24.95 -6.46 7.88
N VAL A 59 24.54 -5.20 8.07
CA VAL A 59 25.48 -4.13 8.46
C VAL A 59 26.07 -4.42 9.83
N SER A 60 25.26 -4.84 10.81
CA SER A 60 25.74 -5.20 12.14
C SER A 60 26.77 -6.34 12.10
N LEU A 61 26.58 -7.36 11.27
CA LEU A 61 27.56 -8.44 11.09
C LEU A 61 28.86 -7.92 10.48
N ILE A 62 28.80 -7.09 9.45
CA ILE A 62 29.99 -6.48 8.82
C ILE A 62 30.79 -5.68 9.85
N VAL A 63 30.11 -4.89 10.69
CA VAL A 63 30.73 -4.13 11.78
C VAL A 63 31.42 -5.06 12.78
N LEU A 64 30.72 -6.11 13.23
CA LEU A 64 31.22 -7.06 14.23
C LEU A 64 32.51 -7.76 13.75
N PHE A 65 32.59 -8.10 12.47
CA PHE A 65 33.73 -8.81 11.89
C PHE A 65 34.85 -7.90 11.37
N SER A 66 34.54 -6.66 10.99
CA SER A 66 35.53 -5.73 10.42
C SER A 66 36.33 -4.97 11.48
N GLY A 67 35.78 -4.81 12.70
CA GLY A 67 36.41 -4.02 13.76
C GLY A 67 36.61 -2.54 13.41
N GLN A 68 35.97 -2.04 12.33
CA GLN A 68 36.15 -0.68 11.85
C GLN A 68 35.26 0.31 12.60
N SER A 69 35.88 1.35 13.17
CA SER A 69 35.20 2.42 13.92
C SER A 69 34.30 3.30 13.06
N ALA A 70 34.62 3.52 11.78
CA ALA A 70 33.85 4.42 10.91
C ALA A 70 32.42 3.93 10.65
N VAL A 71 32.23 2.61 10.52
CA VAL A 71 30.89 2.03 10.37
C VAL A 71 30.14 2.06 11.71
N LEU A 72 30.87 1.92 12.84
CA LEU A 72 30.35 2.08 14.20
C LEU A 72 29.79 3.50 14.44
N GLU A 73 30.58 4.52 14.07
CA GLU A 73 30.21 5.94 14.20
C GLU A 73 28.99 6.30 13.33
N LEU A 74 28.94 5.80 12.09
CA LEU A 74 27.76 5.98 11.24
C LEU A 74 26.52 5.32 11.86
N PHE A 75 26.69 4.17 12.51
CA PHE A 75 25.60 3.44 13.14
C PHE A 75 25.07 4.15 14.39
N GLU A 76 25.96 4.65 15.24
CA GLU A 76 25.60 5.47 16.41
C GLU A 76 24.94 6.79 15.98
N LEU A 77 25.32 7.36 14.83
CA LEU A 77 24.67 8.55 14.28
C LEU A 77 23.23 8.28 13.85
N ILE A 78 22.98 7.15 13.19
CA ILE A 78 21.64 6.77 12.72
C ILE A 78 20.77 6.29 13.89
N TYR A 79 21.38 5.62 14.87
CA TYR A 79 20.70 5.06 16.04
C TYR A 79 21.37 5.53 17.35
N PRO A 80 21.15 6.80 17.74
CA PRO A 80 21.76 7.35 18.93
C PRO A 80 21.35 6.58 20.20
N GLY A 81 22.35 6.20 21.00
CA GLY A 81 22.18 5.44 22.24
C GLY A 81 22.41 3.92 22.11
N MET A 82 22.74 3.41 20.92
CA MET A 82 23.16 2.01 20.74
C MET A 82 24.68 1.85 20.94
N ASP A 83 25.10 1.59 22.18
CA ASP A 83 26.49 1.25 22.51
C ASP A 83 26.78 -0.24 22.24
N LEU A 84 27.56 -0.52 21.21
CA LEU A 84 27.86 -1.87 20.71
C LEU A 84 28.74 -2.73 21.65
N GLN A 85 29.15 -2.21 22.81
CA GLN A 85 29.89 -2.95 23.84
C GLN A 85 29.14 -4.19 24.35
N ASN A 86 27.81 -4.20 24.33
CA ASN A 86 26.97 -5.38 24.57
C ASN A 86 26.34 -5.89 23.27
N SER A 87 27.20 -6.39 22.39
CA SER A 87 26.91 -6.60 20.97
C SER A 87 25.65 -7.43 20.68
N PHE A 88 25.32 -8.43 21.50
CA PHE A 88 24.15 -9.29 21.23
C PHE A 88 22.81 -8.60 21.51
N THR A 89 22.68 -7.95 22.67
CA THR A 89 21.44 -7.26 23.08
C THR A 89 21.13 -6.08 22.17
N VAL A 90 22.17 -5.35 21.75
CA VAL A 90 22.05 -4.18 20.88
C VAL A 90 21.63 -4.60 19.48
N VAL A 91 22.23 -5.65 18.92
CA VAL A 91 21.86 -6.17 17.59
C VAL A 91 20.43 -6.69 17.60
N SER A 92 20.01 -7.42 18.64
CA SER A 92 18.65 -7.94 18.73
C SER A 92 17.59 -6.83 18.90
N LEU A 93 17.85 -5.83 19.75
CA LEU A 93 16.99 -4.64 19.85
C LEU A 93 16.95 -3.85 18.54
N GLY A 94 18.09 -3.65 17.90
CA GLY A 94 18.20 -2.91 16.64
C GLY A 94 17.47 -3.58 15.48
N ILE A 95 17.44 -4.92 15.42
CA ILE A 95 16.62 -5.69 14.46
C ILE A 95 15.14 -5.41 14.69
N VAL A 96 14.67 -5.45 15.94
CA VAL A 96 13.27 -5.16 16.28
C VAL A 96 12.91 -3.72 15.90
N PHE A 97 13.75 -2.75 16.28
CA PHE A 97 13.56 -1.35 15.93
C PHE A 97 13.53 -1.15 14.40
N SER A 98 14.49 -1.73 13.69
CA SER A 98 14.54 -1.65 12.23
C SER A 98 13.31 -2.25 11.57
N PHE A 99 12.84 -3.40 12.08
CA PHE A 99 11.58 -3.99 11.64
C PHE A 99 10.41 -3.03 11.85
N VAL A 100 10.27 -2.43 13.05
CA VAL A 100 9.17 -1.51 13.36
C VAL A 100 9.20 -0.28 12.45
N TYR A 101 10.37 0.34 12.26
CA TYR A 101 10.48 1.51 11.37
C TYR A 101 10.16 1.16 9.92
N GLY A 102 10.70 0.05 9.40
CA GLY A 102 10.38 -0.43 8.05
C GLY A 102 8.90 -0.79 7.90
N PHE A 103 8.30 -1.40 8.93
CA PHE A 103 6.90 -1.77 8.95
C PHE A 103 5.98 -0.54 8.92
N VAL A 104 6.24 0.46 9.77
CA VAL A 104 5.49 1.72 9.80
C VAL A 104 5.63 2.47 8.48
N PHE A 105 6.85 2.55 7.95
CA PHE A 105 7.10 3.18 6.64
C PHE A 105 6.34 2.48 5.52
N GLY A 106 6.33 1.14 5.50
CA GLY A 106 5.57 0.37 4.53
C GLY A 106 4.06 0.54 4.69
N LEU A 107 3.53 0.55 5.91
CA LEU A 107 2.12 0.83 6.16
C LEU A 107 1.71 2.19 5.60
N ILE A 108 2.47 3.25 5.93
CA ILE A 108 2.21 4.62 5.47
C ILE A 108 2.22 4.65 3.93
N THR A 109 3.24 4.05 3.32
CA THR A 109 3.38 3.98 1.86
C THR A 109 2.20 3.26 1.21
N GLY A 110 1.80 2.10 1.76
CA GLY A 110 0.67 1.32 1.25
C GLY A 110 -0.66 2.06 1.36
N VAL A 111 -0.91 2.74 2.48
CA VAL A 111 -2.12 3.56 2.67
C VAL A 111 -2.14 4.72 1.66
N ILE A 112 -1.05 5.47 1.55
CA ILE A 112 -0.93 6.60 0.61
C ILE A 112 -1.16 6.13 -0.83
N TYR A 113 -0.49 5.04 -1.23
CA TYR A 113 -0.65 4.47 -2.57
C TYR A 113 -2.11 4.07 -2.84
N ASN A 114 -2.74 3.36 -1.92
CA ASN A 114 -4.14 2.95 -2.05
C ASN A 114 -5.11 4.15 -2.13
N SER A 115 -4.81 5.26 -1.45
CA SER A 115 -5.58 6.50 -1.56
C SER A 115 -5.49 7.11 -2.95
N PHE A 116 -4.29 7.14 -3.56
CA PHE A 116 -4.10 7.64 -4.92
C PHE A 116 -4.79 6.75 -5.97
N VAL A 117 -4.69 5.43 -5.84
CA VAL A 117 -5.35 4.48 -6.77
C VAL A 117 -6.87 4.62 -6.71
N ARG A 118 -7.45 4.75 -5.50
CA ARG A 118 -8.89 4.99 -5.37
C ARG A 118 -9.32 6.29 -6.03
N ARG A 119 -8.52 7.35 -5.86
CA ARG A 119 -8.81 8.66 -6.47
C ARG A 119 -8.76 8.60 -7.99
N SER A 120 -7.75 7.93 -8.59
CA SER A 120 -7.63 7.85 -10.05
C SER A 120 -8.77 7.08 -10.69
N VAL A 121 -9.28 6.03 -10.04
CA VAL A 121 -10.44 5.26 -10.54
C VAL A 121 -11.70 6.12 -10.53
N LEU A 122 -11.93 6.91 -9.47
CA LEU A 122 -13.08 7.83 -9.41
C LEU A 122 -12.98 8.97 -10.44
N GLU A 123 -11.78 9.50 -10.69
CA GLU A 123 -11.56 10.56 -11.68
C GLU A 123 -11.80 10.06 -13.12
N SER A 124 -11.43 8.81 -13.46
CA SER A 124 -11.71 8.26 -14.80
C SER A 124 -13.20 8.16 -15.14
N GLU A 125 -14.04 7.86 -14.15
CA GLU A 125 -15.51 7.77 -14.36
C GLU A 125 -16.16 9.14 -14.56
N SER A 126 -15.66 10.16 -13.86
CA SER A 126 -16.10 11.53 -14.05
C SER A 126 -15.76 12.08 -15.44
N PHE A 127 -14.86 11.44 -16.17
CA PHE A 127 -14.54 11.83 -17.54
C PHE A 127 -15.42 11.10 -18.57
N GLU A 128 -15.68 9.81 -18.37
CA GLU A 128 -16.56 9.02 -19.25
C GLU A 128 -18.04 9.45 -19.17
N THR A 129 -18.49 10.02 -18.05
CA THR A 129 -19.86 10.53 -17.91
C THR A 129 -20.11 11.87 -18.62
N PHE A 130 -19.07 12.56 -19.08
CA PHE A 130 -19.16 13.86 -19.77
C PHE A 130 -18.91 13.78 -21.29
N VAL A 131 -18.53 12.61 -21.81
CA VAL A 131 -18.36 12.33 -23.25
C VAL A 131 -19.59 11.59 -23.77
#